data_AF-A0A925SWA7-F1
#
_entry.id   AF-A0A925SWA7-F1
#
_cell.length_a   1.000
_cell.length_b   1.000
_cell.length_c   1.000
_cell.angle_alpha   90.00
_cell.angle_beta   90.00
_cell.angle_gamma   90.00
#
_symmetry.space_group_name_H-M   'P 1'
#
loop_
_entity.id
_entity.type
_entity.pdbx_description
1 polymer ?
#
loop_
_entity_poly.entity_id
_entity_poly.type
_entity_poly.pdbx_seq_one_letter_code
_entity_poly.pdbx_strand_id
1 'polypeptide(L)'
;MTDLHAIFGPDGTLERTVSGFRHRPQQVEFAQAVLETIESGGVLIAEAGTGTGKTFAYLVPALIAGGRVIVSTGTKTLQDQLFHRDLPRVREALGAAIDVALLKGRANYVCIHHLEAAAAQGTFAAREDAAHLQKIRRFAAVTMTGDRSECADVPENSAAWAQATSTRENCLGSSCKHYQDCFVMKARKRAADADVIVVNHHLFFADVVLRDEGAQDLLPSANTVIFDEAHHLPDLARLFFGHQVSTSLVLELARDARLAEAQHARDSTQIGDAALDVEKGARDLRLALG
;
A
#
# COMPACT_ATOMS: atom_id res chain seq x y z
N MET A 1 -12.60 32.01 -6.25
CA MET A 1 -12.61 31.38 -4.92
C MET A 1 -13.82 30.50 -4.83
N THR A 2 -13.62 29.19 -4.73
CA THR A 2 -14.72 28.25 -4.48
C THR A 2 -15.22 28.50 -3.06
N ASP A 3 -16.52 28.77 -2.91
CA ASP A 3 -17.10 29.05 -1.61
C ASP A 3 -17.26 27.76 -0.81
N LEU A 4 -16.27 27.44 0.03
CA LEU A 4 -16.34 26.30 0.95
C LEU A 4 -17.54 26.40 1.90
N HIS A 5 -18.04 27.60 2.18
CA HIS A 5 -19.25 27.77 2.98
C HIS A 5 -20.49 27.27 2.24
N ALA A 6 -20.59 27.45 0.93
CA ALA A 6 -21.67 26.88 0.12
C ALA A 6 -21.63 25.35 0.06
N ILE A 7 -20.47 24.74 0.31
CA ILE A 7 -20.29 23.28 0.30
C ILE A 7 -20.57 22.67 1.70
N PHE A 8 -19.90 23.19 2.74
CA PHE A 8 -19.94 22.63 4.09
C PHE A 8 -20.97 23.29 5.02
N GLY A 9 -21.40 24.52 4.72
CA GLY A 9 -22.26 25.33 5.57
C GLY A 9 -23.69 24.78 5.72
N PRO A 10 -24.51 25.41 6.58
CA PRO A 10 -25.93 25.10 6.71
C PRO A 10 -26.62 25.17 5.34
N ASP A 11 -27.46 24.17 5.05
CA ASP A 11 -28.13 23.98 3.76
C ASP A 11 -27.16 23.83 2.56
N GLY A 12 -25.87 23.62 2.81
CA GLY A 12 -24.82 23.50 1.81
C GLY A 12 -24.90 22.19 0.99
N THR A 13 -24.06 22.09 -0.04
CA THR A 13 -24.08 20.93 -0.94
C THR A 13 -23.95 19.59 -0.22
N LEU A 14 -23.07 19.49 0.78
CA LEU A 14 -22.89 18.26 1.55
C LEU A 14 -24.10 17.91 2.41
N GLU A 15 -24.75 18.88 3.05
CA GLU A 15 -25.94 18.65 3.87
C GLU A 15 -27.14 18.19 3.03
N ARG A 16 -27.27 18.69 1.80
CA ARG A 16 -28.34 18.29 0.87
C ARG A 16 -28.14 16.92 0.22
N THR A 17 -26.89 16.50 0.00
CA THR A 17 -26.57 15.31 -0.82
C THR A 17 -26.10 14.12 0.01
N VAL A 18 -25.46 14.36 1.16
CA VAL A 18 -24.85 13.30 1.98
C VAL A 18 -25.73 13.02 3.19
N SER A 19 -26.45 11.90 3.13
CA SER A 19 -27.31 11.46 4.24
C SER A 19 -26.55 11.38 5.56
N GLY A 20 -27.08 12.06 6.58
CA GLY A 20 -26.49 12.09 7.93
C GLY A 20 -25.33 13.06 8.12
N PHE A 21 -24.97 13.84 7.09
CA PHE A 21 -24.06 14.96 7.25
C PHE A 21 -24.68 16.02 8.18
N ARG A 22 -23.84 16.65 8.99
CA ARG A 22 -24.22 17.80 9.84
C ARG A 22 -23.12 18.82 9.75
N HIS A 23 -23.49 20.08 9.53
CA HIS A 23 -22.55 21.19 9.54
C HIS A 23 -21.79 21.26 10.88
N ARG A 24 -20.47 21.46 10.80
CA ARG A 24 -19.58 21.68 11.93
C ARG A 24 -18.62 22.82 11.59
N PRO A 25 -18.59 23.94 12.35
CA PRO A 25 -17.71 25.06 12.06
C PRO A 25 -16.22 24.67 11.96
N GLN A 26 -15.75 23.77 12.85
CA GLN A 26 -14.37 23.30 12.85
C GLN A 26 -14.01 22.51 11.58
N GLN A 27 -14.99 21.89 10.92
CA GLN A 27 -14.78 21.19 9.66
C GLN A 27 -14.56 22.20 8.51
N VAL A 28 -15.28 23.33 8.54
CA VAL A 28 -15.12 24.42 7.56
C VAL A 28 -13.75 25.08 7.72
N GLU A 29 -13.37 25.39 8.96
CA GLU A 29 -12.05 25.95 9.29
C GLU A 29 -10.92 25.03 8.82
N PHE A 30 -11.03 23.72 9.08
CA PHE A 30 -10.05 22.77 8.59
C PHE A 30 -9.99 22.71 7.05
N ALA A 31 -11.15 22.70 6.38
CA ALA A 31 -11.20 22.70 4.92
C ALA A 31 -10.60 23.98 4.30
N GLN A 32 -10.80 25.14 4.95
CA GLN A 32 -10.20 26.41 4.55
C GLN A 32 -8.69 26.38 4.67
N ALA A 33 -8.16 25.94 5.82
CA ALA A 33 -6.72 25.81 6.02
C ALA A 33 -6.07 24.87 4.98
N VAL A 34 -6.74 23.77 4.65
CA VAL A 34 -6.28 22.84 3.61
C VAL A 34 -6.30 23.52 2.24
N LEU A 35 -7.39 24.19 1.85
CA LEU A 35 -7.48 24.87 0.55
C LEU A 35 -6.41 25.95 0.40
N GLU A 36 -6.25 26.80 1.42
CA GLU A 36 -5.24 27.86 1.44
C GLU A 36 -3.82 27.29 1.29
N THR A 37 -3.53 26.17 1.96
CA THR A 37 -2.22 25.49 1.85
C THR A 37 -2.00 24.90 0.46
N ILE A 38 -3.05 24.36 -0.18
CA ILE A 38 -2.95 23.85 -1.56
C ILE A 38 -2.69 25.00 -2.54
N GLU A 39 -3.43 26.11 -2.41
CA GLU A 39 -3.33 27.26 -3.33
C GLU A 39 -2.02 28.04 -3.16
N SER A 40 -1.56 28.24 -1.93
CA SER A 40 -0.32 28.98 -1.64
C SER A 40 0.93 28.09 -1.71
N GLY A 41 0.76 26.77 -1.65
CA GLY A 41 1.84 25.81 -1.42
C GLY A 41 2.34 25.83 0.03
N GLY A 42 2.98 24.75 0.45
CA GLY A 42 3.57 24.63 1.78
C GLY A 42 3.20 23.34 2.48
N VAL A 43 3.30 23.34 3.81
CA VAL A 43 3.02 22.18 4.66
C VAL A 43 2.03 22.59 5.75
N LEU A 44 0.92 21.87 5.83
CA LEU A 44 -0.06 21.99 6.91
C LEU A 44 0.01 20.74 7.79
N ILE A 45 0.15 20.95 9.09
CA ILE A 45 -0.05 19.92 10.11
C ILE A 45 -1.33 20.28 10.84
N ALA A 46 -2.36 19.44 10.71
CA ALA A 46 -3.65 19.66 11.32
C ALA A 46 -4.02 18.47 12.22
N GLU A 47 -4.34 18.76 13.47
CA GLU A 47 -4.95 17.80 14.37
C GLU A 47 -6.45 18.06 14.42
N ALA A 48 -7.24 17.03 14.15
CA ALA A 48 -8.69 17.10 14.29
C ALA A 48 -9.17 15.92 15.14
N GLY A 49 -10.17 16.11 15.99
CA GLY A 49 -10.74 15.04 16.82
C GLY A 49 -11.45 13.97 15.97
N THR A 50 -11.69 12.78 16.54
CA THR A 50 -12.52 11.76 15.89
C THR A 50 -13.94 12.28 15.66
N GLY A 51 -14.58 11.86 14.56
CA GLY A 51 -15.95 12.29 14.23
C GLY A 51 -16.11 13.74 13.76
N THR A 52 -15.03 14.52 13.67
CA THR A 52 -15.05 15.91 13.14
C THR A 52 -15.28 16.00 11.64
N GLY A 53 -15.20 14.88 10.91
CA GLY A 53 -15.35 14.85 9.46
C GLY A 53 -14.07 15.20 8.69
N LYS A 54 -12.90 14.87 9.27
CA LYS A 54 -11.55 15.10 8.69
C LYS A 54 -11.46 14.72 7.22
N THR A 55 -11.95 13.53 6.88
CA THR A 55 -11.88 12.98 5.53
C THR A 55 -12.50 13.92 4.50
N PHE A 56 -13.69 14.46 4.79
CA PHE A 56 -14.34 15.40 3.89
C PHE A 56 -13.60 16.75 3.89
N ALA A 57 -13.13 17.19 5.06
CA ALA A 57 -12.42 18.45 5.21
C ALA A 57 -11.13 18.53 4.38
N TYR A 58 -10.40 17.41 4.20
CA TYR A 58 -9.25 17.40 3.29
C TYR A 58 -9.61 17.01 1.85
N LEU A 59 -10.61 16.14 1.63
CA LEU A 59 -10.96 15.70 0.27
C LEU A 59 -11.59 16.81 -0.55
N VAL A 60 -12.60 17.51 -0.02
CA VAL A 60 -13.29 18.58 -0.76
C VAL A 60 -12.31 19.61 -1.33
N PRO A 61 -11.44 20.26 -0.52
CA PRO A 61 -10.50 21.24 -1.05
C PRO A 61 -9.51 20.62 -2.03
N ALA A 62 -9.06 19.37 -1.81
CA ALA A 62 -8.17 18.68 -2.74
C ALA A 62 -8.81 18.42 -4.11
N LEU A 63 -10.11 18.09 -4.14
CA LEU A 63 -10.85 17.84 -5.37
C LEU A 63 -11.20 19.13 -6.13
N ILE A 64 -11.52 20.23 -5.43
CA ILE A 64 -11.90 21.50 -6.08
C ILE A 64 -10.69 22.33 -6.52
N ALA A 65 -9.56 22.23 -5.82
CA ALA A 65 -8.32 22.93 -6.21
C ALA A 65 -7.75 22.37 -7.52
N GLY A 66 -8.03 21.10 -7.81
CA GLY A 66 -7.57 20.42 -9.01
C GLY A 66 -6.08 20.07 -8.95
N GLY A 67 -5.54 19.65 -10.09
CA GLY A 67 -4.21 19.05 -10.15
C GLY A 67 -4.22 17.62 -9.62
N ARG A 68 -3.05 16.96 -9.66
CA ARG A 68 -2.92 15.58 -9.24
C ARG A 68 -2.71 15.48 -7.74
N VAL A 69 -3.51 14.65 -7.08
CA VAL A 69 -3.51 14.47 -5.62
C VAL A 69 -3.14 13.03 -5.27
N ILE A 70 -2.23 12.84 -4.32
CA ILE A 70 -2.00 11.56 -3.66
C ILE A 70 -2.56 11.63 -2.24
N VAL A 71 -3.46 10.71 -1.90
CA VAL A 71 -3.93 10.52 -0.52
C VAL A 71 -3.33 9.23 0.01
N SER A 72 -2.50 9.35 1.04
CA SER A 72 -1.79 8.27 1.69
C SER A 72 -2.43 7.97 3.04
N THR A 73 -2.85 6.73 3.30
CA THR A 73 -3.50 6.33 4.56
C THR A 73 -2.63 5.41 5.41
N GLY A 74 -2.90 5.39 6.73
CA GLY A 74 -2.16 4.55 7.68
C GLY A 74 -2.33 3.02 7.48
N THR A 75 -3.53 2.55 7.11
CA THR A 75 -3.82 1.11 6.98
C THR A 75 -4.56 0.78 5.69
N LYS A 76 -4.46 -0.47 5.23
CA LYS A 76 -5.20 -0.96 4.05
C LYS A 76 -6.72 -0.84 4.22
N THR A 77 -7.24 -1.11 5.41
CA THR A 77 -8.67 -0.97 5.70
C THR A 77 -9.14 0.48 5.58
N LEU A 78 -8.36 1.43 6.11
CA LEU A 78 -8.65 2.86 5.94
C LEU A 78 -8.52 3.28 4.46
N GLN A 79 -7.55 2.71 3.75
CA GLN A 79 -7.37 2.90 2.31
C GLN A 79 -8.62 2.49 1.52
N ASP A 80 -9.14 1.28 1.78
CA ASP A 80 -10.32 0.74 1.13
C ASP A 80 -11.58 1.52 1.50
N GLN A 81 -11.71 1.90 2.77
CA GLN A 81 -12.81 2.75 3.23
C GLN A 81 -12.81 4.10 2.51
N LEU A 82 -11.65 4.76 2.44
CA LEU A 82 -11.49 6.03 1.76
C LEU A 82 -11.89 5.90 0.29
N PHE A 83 -11.39 4.87 -0.40
CA PHE A 83 -11.59 4.69 -1.84
C PHE A 83 -13.01 4.23 -2.23
N HIS A 84 -13.59 3.27 -1.52
CA HIS A 84 -14.88 2.68 -1.89
C HIS A 84 -16.08 3.41 -1.29
N ARG A 85 -15.89 4.20 -0.23
CA ARG A 85 -16.99 4.86 0.48
C ARG A 85 -16.88 6.36 0.51
N ASP A 86 -15.78 6.90 1.01
CA ASP A 86 -15.70 8.33 1.32
C ASP A 86 -15.46 9.18 0.06
N LEU A 87 -14.51 8.80 -0.81
CA LEU A 87 -14.25 9.47 -2.09
C LEU A 87 -15.46 9.51 -3.04
N PRO A 88 -16.17 8.39 -3.29
CA PRO A 88 -17.35 8.39 -4.16
C PRO A 88 -18.42 9.36 -3.67
N ARG A 89 -18.65 9.43 -2.36
CA ARG A 89 -19.64 10.36 -1.76
C ARG A 89 -19.25 11.82 -1.96
N VAL A 90 -17.97 12.17 -1.74
CA VAL A 90 -17.51 13.55 -1.97
C VAL A 90 -17.59 13.89 -3.46
N ARG A 91 -17.17 12.99 -4.34
CA ARG A 91 -17.22 13.20 -5.79
C ARG A 91 -18.64 13.40 -6.30
N GLU A 92 -19.57 12.57 -5.85
CA GLU A 92 -21.00 12.69 -6.19
C GLU A 92 -21.58 14.01 -5.68
N ALA A 93 -21.30 14.38 -4.43
CA ALA A 93 -21.77 15.63 -3.85
C ALA A 93 -21.25 16.86 -4.63
N LEU A 94 -20.00 16.83 -5.07
CA LEU A 94 -19.41 17.92 -5.86
C LEU A 94 -19.82 17.92 -7.34
N GLY A 95 -20.47 16.86 -7.83
CA GLY A 95 -20.74 16.69 -9.26
C GLY A 95 -19.46 16.66 -10.11
N ALA A 96 -18.34 16.28 -9.52
CA ALA A 96 -17.02 16.42 -10.14
C ALA A 96 -16.66 15.17 -10.95
N ALA A 97 -16.33 15.35 -12.23
CA ALA A 97 -15.83 14.29 -13.10
C ALA A 97 -14.32 14.07 -12.83
N ILE A 98 -14.00 13.48 -11.69
CA ILE A 98 -12.62 13.24 -11.23
C ILE A 98 -12.30 11.75 -11.30
N ASP A 99 -11.20 11.44 -11.97
CA ASP A 99 -10.68 10.08 -12.09
C ASP A 99 -9.89 9.69 -10.84
N VAL A 100 -10.32 8.60 -10.22
CA VAL A 100 -9.74 8.09 -8.98
C VAL A 100 -9.15 6.69 -9.19
N ALA A 101 -7.99 6.44 -8.60
CA ALA A 101 -7.32 5.15 -8.62
C ALA A 101 -6.89 4.70 -7.23
N LEU A 102 -7.04 3.40 -6.98
CA LEU A 102 -6.51 2.73 -5.79
C LEU A 102 -5.24 1.98 -6.19
N LEU A 103 -4.14 2.24 -5.49
CA LEU A 103 -2.89 1.54 -5.74
C LEU A 103 -2.36 0.92 -4.44
N LYS A 104 -2.17 -0.41 -4.47
CA LYS A 104 -1.64 -1.21 -3.37
C LYS A 104 -0.28 -1.80 -3.73
N GLY A 105 0.40 -2.38 -2.74
CA GLY A 105 1.58 -3.20 -2.99
C GLY A 105 1.24 -4.48 -3.78
N ARG A 106 2.19 -5.00 -4.56
CA ARG A 106 1.99 -6.17 -5.44
C ARG A 106 1.45 -7.42 -4.75
N ALA A 107 1.80 -7.65 -3.49
CA ALA A 107 1.28 -8.77 -2.69
C ALA A 107 -0.23 -8.69 -2.40
N ASN A 108 -0.90 -7.58 -2.78
CA ASN A 108 -2.34 -7.42 -2.69
C ASN A 108 -3.05 -7.76 -4.00
N TYR A 109 -2.32 -8.07 -5.07
CA TYR A 109 -2.89 -8.44 -6.35
C TYR A 109 -2.58 -9.90 -6.67
N VAL A 110 -3.55 -10.59 -7.25
CA VAL A 110 -3.33 -11.93 -7.82
C VAL A 110 -2.24 -11.84 -8.89
N CYS A 111 -1.29 -12.76 -8.84
CA CYS A 111 -0.32 -12.96 -9.89
C CYS A 111 -0.73 -14.19 -10.72
N ILE A 112 -1.17 -13.94 -11.96
CA ILE A 112 -1.64 -15.00 -12.88
C ILE A 112 -0.55 -16.07 -13.09
N HIS A 113 0.71 -15.67 -13.19
CA HIS A 113 1.84 -16.59 -13.35
C HIS A 113 2.00 -17.54 -12.17
N HIS A 114 2.09 -16.99 -10.96
CA HIS A 114 2.28 -17.79 -9.73
C HIS A 114 1.05 -18.67 -9.46
N LEU A 115 -0.16 -18.14 -9.68
CA LEU A 115 -1.40 -18.88 -9.57
C LEU A 115 -1.47 -20.09 -10.52
N GLU A 116 -1.06 -19.93 -11.78
CA GLU A 116 -0.97 -21.04 -12.75
C GLU A 116 0.08 -22.08 -12.33
N ALA A 117 1.26 -21.62 -11.90
CA ALA A 117 2.34 -22.51 -11.46
C ALA A 117 1.92 -23.33 -10.24
N ALA A 118 1.30 -22.70 -9.25
CA ALA A 118 0.78 -23.38 -8.05
C ALA A 118 -0.32 -24.38 -8.40
N ALA A 119 -1.21 -24.04 -9.32
CA ALA A 119 -2.26 -24.95 -9.79
C ALA A 119 -1.68 -26.17 -10.55
N ALA A 120 -0.56 -26.00 -11.26
CA ALA A 120 0.10 -27.07 -12.00
C ALA A 120 0.93 -28.01 -11.12
N GLN A 121 1.57 -27.48 -10.06
CA GLN A 121 2.39 -28.28 -9.13
C GLN A 121 1.55 -29.28 -8.33
N GLY A 122 0.32 -28.90 -7.93
CA GLY A 122 -0.61 -29.80 -7.23
C GLY A 122 -0.19 -30.23 -5.82
N THR A 123 0.98 -29.79 -5.33
CA THR A 123 1.50 -30.08 -3.99
C THR A 123 1.08 -29.00 -3.01
N PHE A 124 -0.01 -29.25 -2.29
CA PHE A 124 -0.49 -28.39 -1.22
C PHE A 124 -0.15 -28.99 0.14
N ALA A 125 0.35 -28.16 1.06
CA ALA A 125 0.63 -28.58 2.43
C ALA A 125 -0.66 -29.01 3.17
N ALA A 126 -1.77 -28.33 2.90
CA ALA A 126 -3.08 -28.64 3.43
C ALA A 126 -4.15 -28.72 2.33
N ARG A 127 -5.13 -29.61 2.51
CA ARG A 127 -6.30 -29.74 1.61
C ARG A 127 -7.12 -28.45 1.53
N GLU A 128 -7.14 -27.68 2.61
CA GLU A 128 -7.82 -26.38 2.67
C GLU A 128 -7.17 -25.34 1.75
N ASP A 129 -5.83 -25.26 1.74
CA ASP A 129 -5.11 -24.34 0.85
C ASP A 129 -5.35 -24.67 -0.62
N ALA A 130 -5.45 -25.95 -0.97
CA ALA A 130 -5.82 -26.37 -2.31
C ALA A 130 -7.21 -25.83 -2.71
N ALA A 131 -8.19 -25.91 -1.81
CA ALA A 131 -9.54 -25.39 -2.05
C ALA A 131 -9.56 -23.87 -2.17
N HIS A 132 -8.79 -23.16 -1.32
CA HIS A 132 -8.61 -21.72 -1.42
C HIS A 132 -7.96 -21.32 -2.75
N LEU A 133 -6.92 -22.01 -3.21
CA LEU A 133 -6.29 -21.69 -4.50
C LEU A 133 -7.28 -21.84 -5.67
N GLN A 134 -8.16 -22.85 -5.63
CA GLN A 134 -9.22 -22.99 -6.65
C GLN A 134 -10.20 -21.82 -6.65
N LYS A 135 -10.57 -21.31 -5.46
CA LYS A 135 -11.41 -20.12 -5.32
C LYS A 135 -10.69 -18.87 -5.84
N ILE A 136 -9.41 -18.67 -5.49
CA ILE A 136 -8.59 -17.57 -6.03
C ILE A 136 -8.54 -17.64 -7.56
N ARG A 137 -8.40 -18.84 -8.13
CA ARG A 137 -8.38 -19.01 -9.60
C ARG A 137 -9.69 -18.61 -10.26
N ARG A 138 -10.84 -18.97 -9.66
CA ARG A 138 -12.15 -18.55 -10.15
C ARG A 138 -12.33 -17.04 -10.05
N PHE A 139 -11.93 -16.45 -8.93
CA PHE A 139 -11.93 -15.01 -8.72
C PHE A 139 -11.06 -14.28 -9.77
N ALA A 140 -9.83 -14.74 -9.99
CA ALA A 140 -8.89 -14.16 -10.94
C ALA A 140 -9.41 -14.15 -12.39
N ALA A 141 -10.28 -15.11 -12.74
CA ALA A 141 -10.87 -15.20 -14.07
C ALA A 141 -11.98 -14.17 -14.34
N VAL A 142 -12.57 -13.58 -13.29
CA VAL A 142 -13.72 -12.67 -13.40
C VAL A 142 -13.48 -11.28 -12.82
N THR A 143 -12.47 -11.12 -11.97
CA THR A 143 -12.11 -9.81 -11.39
C THR A 143 -11.51 -8.88 -12.43
N MET A 144 -11.85 -7.59 -12.33
CA MET A 144 -11.28 -6.53 -13.15
C MET A 144 -9.98 -5.96 -12.55
N THR A 145 -9.85 -6.02 -11.22
CA THR A 145 -8.74 -5.37 -10.49
C THR A 145 -7.70 -6.38 -10.05
N GLY A 146 -8.07 -7.63 -9.81
CA GLY A 146 -7.21 -8.65 -9.22
C GLY A 146 -6.89 -8.41 -7.74
N ASP A 147 -7.56 -7.45 -7.10
CA ASP A 147 -7.32 -7.13 -5.70
C ASP A 147 -7.82 -8.25 -4.79
N ARG A 148 -6.93 -8.80 -3.98
CA ARG A 148 -7.27 -9.92 -3.09
C ARG A 148 -8.36 -9.56 -2.08
N SER A 149 -8.51 -8.28 -1.69
CA SER A 149 -9.55 -7.89 -0.73
C SER A 149 -10.97 -8.00 -1.29
N GLU A 150 -11.11 -8.08 -2.62
CA GLU A 150 -12.40 -8.33 -3.28
C GLU A 150 -12.76 -9.83 -3.30
N CYS A 151 -11.84 -10.73 -2.94
CA CYS A 151 -12.05 -12.17 -2.92
C CYS A 151 -12.66 -12.64 -1.59
N ALA A 152 -13.96 -12.45 -1.40
CA ALA A 152 -14.67 -12.78 -0.16
C ALA A 152 -14.63 -14.29 0.22
N ASP A 153 -14.47 -15.17 -0.76
CA ASP A 153 -14.50 -16.63 -0.55
C ASP A 153 -13.23 -17.19 0.12
N VAL A 154 -12.18 -16.38 0.23
CA VAL A 154 -10.87 -16.79 0.75
C VAL A 154 -10.42 -15.84 1.85
N PRO A 155 -10.16 -16.34 3.07
CA PRO A 155 -9.63 -15.51 4.15
C PRO A 155 -8.32 -14.81 3.76
N GLU A 156 -8.16 -13.55 4.15
CA GLU A 156 -6.95 -12.76 3.85
C GLU A 156 -5.65 -13.36 4.44
N ASN A 157 -5.77 -14.15 5.50
CA ASN A 157 -4.67 -14.84 6.17
C ASN A 157 -4.40 -16.25 5.63
N SER A 158 -5.11 -16.70 4.58
CA SER A 158 -4.86 -18.01 3.96
C SER A 158 -3.46 -18.09 3.37
N ALA A 159 -2.76 -19.20 3.64
CA ALA A 159 -1.44 -19.48 3.08
C ALA A 159 -1.46 -19.61 1.54
N ALA A 160 -2.62 -19.93 0.95
CA ALA A 160 -2.79 -19.97 -0.51
C ALA A 160 -2.44 -18.64 -1.20
N TRP A 161 -2.59 -17.50 -0.53
CA TRP A 161 -2.19 -16.20 -1.10
C TRP A 161 -0.69 -16.09 -1.36
N ALA A 162 0.16 -16.75 -0.57
CA ALA A 162 1.60 -16.76 -0.80
C ALA A 162 1.97 -17.45 -2.13
N GLN A 163 1.13 -18.37 -2.60
CA GLN A 163 1.29 -19.07 -3.88
C GLN A 163 0.58 -18.39 -5.05
N ALA A 164 -0.35 -17.46 -4.77
CA ALA A 164 -1.16 -16.78 -5.78
C ALA A 164 -0.79 -15.31 -5.99
N THR A 165 0.20 -14.79 -5.26
CA THR A 165 0.69 -13.41 -5.35
C THR A 165 2.20 -13.43 -5.64
N SER A 166 2.82 -12.25 -5.75
CA SER A 166 4.26 -12.14 -6.02
C SER A 166 4.92 -11.09 -5.12
N THR A 167 6.23 -11.23 -4.93
CA THR A 167 7.09 -10.28 -4.22
C THR A 167 7.91 -9.45 -5.22
N ARG A 168 8.85 -8.63 -4.75
CA ARG A 168 9.82 -7.96 -5.64
C ARG A 168 10.85 -8.96 -6.16
N GLU A 169 11.32 -9.90 -5.35
CA GLU A 169 12.37 -10.83 -5.78
C GLU A 169 11.86 -11.91 -6.74
N ASN A 170 10.62 -12.37 -6.62
CA ASN A 170 10.10 -13.49 -7.42
C ASN A 170 9.26 -13.08 -8.65
N CYS A 171 9.18 -11.77 -8.94
CA CYS A 171 8.43 -11.26 -10.09
C CYS A 171 9.31 -11.26 -11.35
N LEU A 172 8.80 -11.84 -12.44
CA LEU A 172 9.51 -11.88 -13.73
C LEU A 172 9.56 -10.52 -14.46
N GLY A 173 8.88 -9.49 -13.94
CA GLY A 173 8.85 -8.16 -14.54
C GLY A 173 8.36 -8.17 -16.00
N SER A 174 9.05 -7.44 -16.87
CA SER A 174 8.75 -7.35 -18.31
C SER A 174 8.90 -8.68 -19.05
N SER A 175 9.61 -9.67 -18.49
CA SER A 175 9.76 -11.01 -19.08
C SER A 175 8.57 -11.94 -18.78
N CYS A 176 7.60 -11.48 -17.98
CA CYS A 176 6.41 -12.27 -17.65
C CYS A 176 5.50 -12.44 -18.87
N LYS A 177 5.14 -13.68 -19.21
CA LYS A 177 4.17 -13.98 -20.30
C LYS A 177 2.81 -13.30 -20.12
N HIS A 178 2.45 -12.98 -18.88
CA HIS A 178 1.18 -12.34 -18.50
C HIS A 178 1.32 -10.83 -18.27
N TYR A 179 2.39 -10.18 -18.72
CA TYR A 179 2.65 -8.77 -18.43
C TYR A 179 1.49 -7.84 -18.83
N GLN A 180 0.89 -8.06 -20.01
CA GLN A 180 -0.24 -7.27 -20.51
C GLN A 180 -1.50 -7.43 -19.65
N ASP A 181 -1.71 -8.63 -19.11
CA ASP A 181 -2.86 -8.95 -18.27
C ASP A 181 -2.61 -8.77 -16.78
N CYS A 182 -1.40 -8.37 -16.40
CA CYS A 182 -0.97 -8.23 -15.03
C CYS A 182 -1.77 -7.14 -14.30
N PHE A 183 -2.51 -7.56 -13.27
CA PHE A 183 -3.31 -6.69 -12.42
C PHE A 183 -2.52 -5.52 -11.80
N VAL A 184 -1.28 -5.78 -11.38
CA VAL A 184 -0.40 -4.73 -10.85
C VAL A 184 -0.06 -3.69 -11.91
N MET A 185 0.22 -4.12 -13.14
CA MET A 185 0.56 -3.20 -14.23
C MET A 185 -0.66 -2.39 -14.67
N LYS A 186 -1.84 -3.03 -14.74
CA LYS A 186 -3.11 -2.35 -14.97
C LYS A 186 -3.43 -1.31 -13.89
N ALA A 187 -3.22 -1.65 -12.62
CA ALA A 187 -3.42 -0.73 -11.50
C ALA A 187 -2.44 0.45 -11.54
N ARG A 188 -1.15 0.23 -11.84
CA ARG A 188 -0.15 1.30 -12.01
C ARG A 188 -0.49 2.22 -13.17
N LYS A 189 -0.91 1.67 -14.31
CA LYS A 189 -1.35 2.47 -15.47
C LYS A 189 -2.54 3.34 -15.10
N ARG A 190 -3.56 2.76 -14.45
CA ARG A 190 -4.73 3.51 -13.97
C ARG A 190 -4.35 4.62 -12.98
N ALA A 191 -3.38 4.36 -12.08
CA ALA A 191 -2.88 5.39 -11.17
C ALA A 191 -2.14 6.51 -11.90
N ALA A 192 -1.35 6.19 -12.94
CA ALA A 192 -0.67 7.19 -13.75
C ALA A 192 -1.62 8.10 -14.53
N ASP A 193 -2.80 7.58 -14.91
CA ASP A 193 -3.83 8.31 -15.65
C ASP A 193 -4.81 9.07 -14.72
N ALA A 194 -4.81 8.79 -13.42
CA ALA A 194 -5.78 9.36 -12.47
C ALA A 194 -5.42 10.77 -11.97
N ASP A 195 -6.46 11.51 -11.58
CA ASP A 195 -6.35 12.80 -10.89
C ASP A 195 -6.06 12.58 -9.41
N VAL A 196 -6.70 11.57 -8.78
CA VAL A 196 -6.54 11.26 -7.36
C VAL A 196 -6.13 9.83 -7.16
N ILE A 197 -5.05 9.62 -6.43
CA ILE A 197 -4.48 8.29 -6.19
C ILE A 197 -4.50 8.02 -4.69
N VAL A 198 -5.17 6.94 -4.31
CA VAL A 198 -5.21 6.48 -2.93
C VAL A 198 -4.16 5.39 -2.74
N VAL A 199 -3.21 5.63 -1.86
CA VAL A 199 -2.13 4.72 -1.47
C VAL A 199 -2.13 4.51 0.04
N ASN A 200 -1.37 3.54 0.53
CA ASN A 200 -1.03 3.49 1.94
C ASN A 200 0.37 4.12 2.17
N HIS A 201 0.67 4.48 3.42
CA HIS A 201 1.96 5.07 3.78
C HIS A 201 3.15 4.18 3.41
N HIS A 202 3.01 2.86 3.54
CA HIS A 202 4.08 1.91 3.19
C HIS A 202 4.46 1.99 1.70
N LEU A 203 3.47 2.04 0.80
CA LEU A 203 3.72 2.15 -0.64
C LEU A 203 4.31 3.52 -0.99
N PHE A 204 3.83 4.58 -0.33
CA PHE A 204 4.38 5.92 -0.50
C PHE A 204 5.87 5.97 -0.12
N PHE A 205 6.26 5.46 1.04
CA PHE A 205 7.67 5.45 1.44
C PHE A 205 8.52 4.52 0.59
N ALA A 206 7.99 3.36 0.17
CA ALA A 206 8.69 2.48 -0.77
C ALA A 206 9.03 3.21 -2.09
N ASP A 207 8.11 4.03 -2.58
CA ASP A 207 8.30 4.85 -3.78
C ASP A 207 9.32 5.97 -3.57
N VAL A 208 9.35 6.61 -2.39
CA VAL A 208 10.38 7.60 -2.04
C VAL A 208 11.78 6.98 -2.00
N VAL A 209 11.94 5.81 -1.37
CA VAL A 209 13.24 5.09 -1.33
C VAL A 209 13.69 4.70 -2.74
N LEU A 210 12.78 4.18 -3.57
CA LEU A 210 13.12 3.81 -4.94
C LEU A 210 13.60 5.00 -5.79
N ARG A 211 12.98 6.17 -5.60
CA ARG A 211 13.42 7.42 -6.25
C ARG A 211 14.83 7.82 -5.81
N ASP A 212 15.12 7.73 -4.52
CA ASP A 212 16.45 8.04 -3.98
C ASP A 212 17.54 7.11 -4.54
N GLU A 213 17.19 5.84 -4.78
CA GLU A 213 18.04 4.83 -5.45
C GLU A 213 18.13 4.99 -6.98
N GLY A 214 17.43 5.96 -7.58
CA GLY A 214 17.40 6.19 -9.03
C GLY A 214 16.62 5.14 -9.83
N ALA A 215 15.76 4.37 -9.17
CA ALA A 215 14.89 3.39 -9.82
C ALA A 215 13.63 4.05 -10.40
N GLN A 216 12.88 3.30 -11.21
CA GLN A 216 11.62 3.77 -11.78
C GLN A 216 10.55 3.99 -10.69
N ASP A 217 9.95 5.17 -10.71
CA ASP A 217 8.83 5.56 -9.85
C ASP A 217 7.65 4.58 -9.90
N LEU A 218 7.08 4.33 -8.72
CA LEU A 218 5.83 3.60 -8.54
C LEU A 218 4.62 4.52 -8.62
N LEU A 219 4.75 5.73 -8.07
CA LEU A 219 3.69 6.74 -8.04
C LEU A 219 4.03 7.88 -9.00
N PRO A 220 3.04 8.44 -9.72
CA PRO A 220 3.28 9.63 -10.53
C PRO A 220 3.53 10.86 -9.65
N SER A 221 4.14 11.89 -10.24
CA SER A 221 4.28 13.20 -9.60
C SER A 221 2.91 13.79 -9.24
N ALA A 222 2.78 14.36 -8.04
CA ALA A 222 1.54 14.98 -7.57
C ALA A 222 1.77 16.45 -7.17
N ASN A 223 0.73 17.28 -7.35
CA ASN A 223 0.70 18.67 -6.89
C ASN A 223 0.43 18.73 -5.37
N THR A 224 -0.34 17.78 -4.85
CA THR A 224 -0.73 17.73 -3.45
C THR A 224 -0.58 16.32 -2.91
N VAL A 225 0.04 16.19 -1.74
CA VAL A 225 0.12 14.93 -1.00
C VAL A 225 -0.55 15.11 0.36
N ILE A 226 -1.52 14.27 0.65
CA ILE A 226 -2.29 14.26 1.90
C ILE A 226 -1.93 12.99 2.66
N PHE A 227 -1.49 13.13 3.91
CA PHE A 227 -1.25 12.00 4.80
C PHE A 227 -2.37 11.92 5.84
N ASP A 228 -3.23 10.92 5.72
CA ASP A 228 -4.25 10.61 6.72
C ASP A 228 -3.71 9.61 7.74
N GLU A 229 -4.00 9.84 9.02
CA GLU A 229 -3.34 9.16 10.15
C GLU A 229 -1.81 9.33 10.15
N ALA A 230 -1.35 10.54 9.85
CA ALA A 230 0.06 10.92 9.73
C ALA A 230 0.92 10.63 10.98
N HIS A 231 0.31 10.34 12.13
CA HIS A 231 1.02 9.94 13.35
C HIS A 231 1.82 8.63 13.18
N HIS A 232 1.51 7.80 12.18
CA HIS A 232 2.27 6.60 11.84
C HIS A 232 3.53 6.88 11.00
N LEU A 233 3.68 8.07 10.41
CA LEU A 233 4.78 8.37 9.48
C LEU A 233 6.17 8.27 10.10
N PRO A 234 6.44 8.77 11.33
CA PRO A 234 7.79 8.72 11.89
C PRO A 234 8.34 7.30 12.03
N ASP A 235 7.52 6.36 12.49
CA ASP A 235 7.93 4.96 12.65
C ASP A 235 8.10 4.26 11.30
N LEU A 236 7.25 4.58 10.32
CA LEU A 236 7.41 4.07 8.96
C LEU A 236 8.67 4.61 8.29
N ALA A 237 8.96 5.89 8.44
CA ALA A 237 10.17 6.50 7.90
C ALA A 237 11.42 5.79 8.48
N ARG A 238 11.44 5.50 9.79
CA ARG A 238 12.53 4.74 10.42
C ARG A 238 12.71 3.34 9.82
N LEU A 239 11.62 2.67 9.45
CA LEU A 239 11.67 1.34 8.84
C LEU A 239 12.23 1.38 7.42
N PHE A 240 11.90 2.40 6.62
CA PHE A 240 12.33 2.51 5.23
C PHE A 240 13.72 3.13 5.05
N PHE A 241 14.08 4.12 5.87
CA PHE A 241 15.37 4.81 5.80
C PHE A 241 16.40 4.30 6.83
N GLY A 242 16.00 3.37 7.69
CA GLY A 242 16.87 2.73 8.66
C GLY A 242 17.41 1.39 8.16
N HIS A 243 18.57 1.00 8.69
CA HIS A 243 19.08 -0.36 8.52
C HIS A 243 18.60 -1.24 9.67
N GLN A 244 17.96 -2.37 9.34
CA GLN A 244 17.56 -3.37 10.32
C GLN A 244 18.42 -4.63 10.17
N VAL A 245 18.98 -5.10 11.28
CA VAL A 245 19.65 -6.39 11.36
C VAL A 245 18.87 -7.24 12.37
N SER A 246 18.43 -8.42 11.94
CA SER A 246 17.78 -9.39 12.82
C SER A 246 18.68 -10.59 13.06
N THR A 247 18.54 -11.23 14.22
CA THR A 247 19.24 -12.48 14.50
C THR A 247 18.87 -13.58 13.50
N SER A 248 17.65 -13.56 12.95
CA SER A 248 17.23 -14.51 11.91
C SER A 248 18.03 -14.33 10.62
N LEU A 249 18.22 -13.08 10.16
CA LEU A 249 19.05 -12.77 8.99
C LEU A 249 20.52 -13.18 9.22
N VAL A 250 21.05 -12.93 10.41
CA VAL A 250 22.42 -13.33 10.77
C VAL A 250 22.58 -14.85 10.76
N LEU A 251 21.59 -15.59 11.26
CA LEU A 251 21.60 -17.06 11.23
C LEU A 251 21.46 -17.61 9.81
N GLU A 252 20.65 -16.99 8.97
CA GLU A 252 20.53 -17.34 7.55
C GLU A 252 21.85 -17.10 6.81
N LEU A 253 22.48 -15.93 6.99
CA LEU A 253 23.79 -15.62 6.44
C LEU A 253 24.86 -16.63 6.87
N ALA A 254 24.90 -16.99 8.16
CA ALA A 254 25.84 -17.99 8.67
C ALA A 254 25.63 -19.38 8.02
N ARG A 255 24.37 -19.78 7.82
CA ARG A 255 24.02 -21.01 7.12
C ARG A 255 24.47 -20.96 5.65
N ASP A 256 24.18 -19.88 4.95
CA ASP A 256 24.52 -19.71 3.54
C ASP A 256 26.03 -19.67 3.32
N ALA A 257 26.77 -18.99 4.21
CA ALA A 257 28.23 -18.96 4.18
C ALA A 257 28.84 -20.36 4.30
N ARG A 258 28.29 -21.21 5.18
CA ARG A 258 28.73 -22.60 5.34
C ARG A 258 28.40 -23.46 4.11
N LEU A 259 27.22 -23.28 3.53
CA LEU A 259 26.83 -23.98 2.31
C LEU A 259 27.73 -23.58 1.14
N ALA A 260 28.04 -22.29 1.01
CA ALA A 260 28.93 -21.77 -0.01
C ALA A 260 30.37 -22.28 0.17
N GLU A 261 30.92 -22.31 1.39
CA GLU A 261 32.26 -22.87 1.66
C GLU A 261 32.31 -24.35 1.28
N ALA A 262 31.32 -25.16 1.68
CA ALA A 262 31.25 -26.58 1.32
C ALA A 262 31.15 -26.83 -0.20
N GLN A 263 30.57 -25.90 -0.95
CA GLN A 263 30.45 -25.99 -2.40
C GLN A 263 31.70 -25.50 -3.14
N HIS A 264 32.31 -24.39 -2.69
CA HIS A 264 33.29 -23.64 -3.47
C HIS A 264 34.70 -23.62 -2.87
N ALA A 265 34.87 -23.94 -1.59
CA ALA A 265 36.14 -23.82 -0.87
C ALA A 265 36.34 -24.97 0.14
N ARG A 266 36.22 -26.22 -0.34
CA ARG A 266 36.25 -27.45 0.49
C ARG A 266 37.51 -27.64 1.33
N ASP A 267 38.61 -27.03 0.93
CA ASP A 267 39.91 -27.14 1.60
C ASP A 267 40.10 -26.07 2.71
N SER A 268 39.13 -25.16 2.87
CA SER A 268 39.08 -24.14 3.93
C SER A 268 38.03 -24.52 4.98
N THR A 269 38.34 -24.24 6.25
CA THR A 269 37.36 -24.26 7.35
C THR A 269 37.12 -22.90 7.99
N GLN A 270 37.86 -21.86 7.57
CA GLN A 270 37.87 -20.57 8.25
C GLN A 270 36.51 -19.87 8.21
N ILE A 271 35.77 -20.01 7.10
CA ILE A 271 34.45 -19.39 6.96
C ILE A 271 33.44 -20.18 7.79
N GLY A 272 33.54 -21.51 7.79
CA GLY A 272 32.69 -22.39 8.58
C GLY A 272 32.84 -22.15 10.08
N ASP A 273 34.07 -22.02 10.57
CA ASP A 273 34.37 -21.74 11.98
C ASP A 273 33.83 -20.37 12.39
N ALA A 274 34.11 -19.31 11.61
CA ALA A 274 33.56 -17.98 11.85
C ALA A 274 32.02 -17.94 11.78
N ALA A 275 31.40 -18.69 10.86
CA ALA A 275 29.94 -18.77 10.77
C ALA A 275 29.31 -19.44 12.00
N LEU A 276 29.96 -20.46 12.58
CA LEU A 276 29.53 -21.08 13.83
C LEU A 276 29.63 -20.11 15.01
N ASP A 277 30.71 -19.31 15.08
CA ASP A 277 30.86 -18.28 16.12
C ASP A 277 29.78 -17.19 15.99
N VAL A 278 29.47 -16.75 14.76
CA VAL A 278 28.39 -15.80 14.49
C VAL A 278 27.02 -16.39 14.86
N GLU A 279 26.75 -17.64 14.49
CA GLU A 279 25.51 -18.33 14.84
C GLU A 279 25.33 -18.45 16.36
N LYS A 280 26.40 -18.79 17.08
CA LYS A 280 26.41 -18.82 18.54
C LYS A 280 26.15 -17.43 19.12
N GLY A 281 26.88 -16.41 18.67
CA GLY A 281 26.69 -15.03 19.13
C GLY A 281 25.28 -14.50 18.90
N ALA A 282 24.67 -14.81 17.75
CA ALA A 282 23.29 -14.42 17.45
C ALA A 282 22.27 -15.10 18.37
N ARG A 283 22.48 -16.37 18.73
CA ARG A 283 21.63 -17.11 19.68
C ARG A 283 21.81 -16.60 21.11
N ASP A 284 23.05 -16.33 21.52
CA ASP A 284 23.36 -15.79 22.84
C ASP A 284 22.75 -14.40 23.03
N LEU A 285 22.82 -13.54 22.02
CA LEU A 285 22.18 -12.22 22.02
C LEU A 285 20.66 -12.34 22.22
N ARG A 286 20.02 -13.31 21.57
CA ARG A 286 18.58 -13.56 21.73
C ARG A 286 18.27 -13.96 23.18
N LEU A 287 19.04 -14.87 23.76
CA LEU A 287 18.87 -15.28 25.16
C LEU A 287 19.05 -14.13 26.15
N ALA A 288 19.95 -13.19 25.87
CA ALA A 288 20.21 -12.04 26.73
C ALA A 288 19.11 -10.96 26.66
N LEU A 289 18.37 -10.87 25.55
CA LEU A 289 17.37 -9.83 25.30
C LEU A 289 15.91 -10.29 25.46
N GLY A 290 15.66 -11.61 25.52
CA GLY A 290 14.32 -12.20 25.70
C GLY A 290 13.66 -12.62 24.40
#